data_AF-A0A4T0TVY1-F1
#
_entry.id   AF-A0A4T0TVY1-F1
#
_cell.length_a   1.000
_cell.length_b   1.000
_cell.length_c   1.000
_cell.angle_alpha   90.00
_cell.angle_beta   90.00
_cell.angle_gamma   90.00
#
_symmetry.space_group_name_H-M   'P 1'
#
loop_
_entity.id
_entity.type
_entity.pdbx_description
1 polymer ?
#
loop_
_entity_poly.entity_id
_entity_poly.type
_entity_poly.pdbx_seq_one_letter_code
_entity_poly.pdbx_strand_id
1 'polypeptide(L)'
;MPFAFKQKFFKFLSTNPLVAKLQYSLKISLIFTSILFFDAVQRMLRVVKEGQTAKEEHAFTDVRSETNFAARKFYSQRNVYLTGFTLFLSLILSRVFGIIMDLIQSQEELGLMKKDGQSSAAQNFKKQIEAKDREIEILKKQSTQNNKAMNELVDNANSSSGSKKEK
;
A
#
# COMPACT_ATOMS: atom_id res chain seq x y z
N MET A 1 9.35 -2.22 13.43
CA MET A 1 8.35 -1.40 14.17
C MET A 1 8.12 -0.13 13.37
N PRO A 2 6.93 0.30 12.87
CA PRO A 2 5.53 -0.10 13.14
C PRO A 2 4.73 -0.34 11.83
N PHE A 3 5.22 -1.19 10.91
CA PHE A 3 4.56 -1.39 9.61
C PHE A 3 3.21 -2.12 9.75
N ALA A 4 3.12 -3.11 10.65
CA ALA A 4 1.91 -3.88 10.88
C ALA A 4 0.75 -3.05 11.48
N PHE A 5 1.06 -2.06 12.32
CA PHE A 5 0.03 -1.20 12.93
C PHE A 5 -0.50 -0.18 11.92
N LYS A 6 0.38 0.42 11.11
CA LYS A 6 -0.02 1.24 9.97
C LYS A 6 -0.88 0.42 9.02
N GLN A 7 -0.44 -0.78 8.64
CA GLN A 7 -1.18 -1.65 7.72
C GLN A 7 -2.56 -2.04 8.26
N LYS A 8 -2.72 -2.34 9.56
CA LYS A 8 -4.03 -2.61 10.17
C LYS A 8 -4.93 -1.39 10.24
N PHE A 9 -4.39 -0.22 10.62
CA PHE A 9 -5.17 1.03 10.69
C PHE A 9 -5.63 1.47 9.29
N PHE A 10 -4.75 1.39 8.29
CA PHE A 10 -5.06 1.72 6.90
C PHE A 10 -5.94 0.68 6.22
N LYS A 11 -5.79 -0.62 6.53
CA LYS A 11 -6.71 -1.66 6.05
C LYS A 11 -8.10 -1.46 6.65
N PHE A 12 -8.21 -1.17 7.94
CA PHE A 12 -9.49 -0.83 8.58
C PHE A 12 -10.14 0.42 7.98
N LEU A 13 -9.33 1.43 7.64
CA LEU A 13 -9.80 2.64 6.95
C LEU A 13 -10.26 2.31 5.51
N SER A 14 -9.53 1.43 4.82
CA SER A 14 -9.74 1.03 3.42
C SER A 14 -10.90 0.07 3.18
N THR A 15 -11.17 -0.85 4.11
CA THR A 15 -12.24 -1.85 3.97
C THR A 15 -13.61 -1.24 4.30
N ASN A 16 -13.64 -0.06 4.91
CA ASN A 16 -14.88 0.63 5.26
C ASN A 16 -15.35 1.50 4.07
N PRO A 17 -16.65 1.51 3.69
CA PRO A 17 -17.23 2.42 2.69
C PRO A 17 -16.96 3.91 2.93
N LEU A 18 -16.32 4.26 4.05
CA LEU A 18 -15.77 5.57 4.35
C LEU A 18 -14.77 6.08 3.30
N VAL A 19 -13.94 5.25 2.66
CA VAL A 19 -12.93 5.75 1.70
C VAL A 19 -13.54 6.50 0.52
N ALA A 20 -14.58 5.91 -0.10
CA ALA A 20 -15.28 6.56 -1.20
C ALA A 20 -15.90 7.90 -0.76
N LYS A 21 -16.48 7.93 0.45
CA LYS A 21 -17.02 9.15 1.06
C LYS A 21 -15.92 10.17 1.38
N LEU A 22 -14.73 9.72 1.77
CA LEU A 22 -13.60 10.58 2.15
C LEU A 22 -12.95 11.21 0.92
N GLN A 23 -12.81 10.46 -0.18
CA GLN A 23 -12.35 11.02 -1.45
C GLN A 23 -13.36 12.04 -2.00
N TYR A 24 -14.66 11.76 -1.87
CA TYR A 24 -15.72 12.68 -2.27
C TYR A 24 -15.74 13.94 -1.40
N SER A 25 -15.57 13.82 -0.08
CA SER A 25 -15.50 14.97 0.83
C SER A 25 -14.26 15.82 0.59
N LEU A 26 -13.11 15.21 0.29
CA LEU A 26 -11.89 15.90 -0.15
C LEU A 26 -12.13 16.72 -1.42
N LYS A 27 -12.79 16.15 -2.42
CA LYS A 27 -13.14 16.86 -3.66
C LYS A 27 -14.08 18.03 -3.41
N ILE A 28 -15.11 17.87 -2.57
CA ILE A 28 -16.02 18.97 -2.20
C ILE A 28 -15.25 20.08 -1.47
N SER A 29 -14.44 19.72 -0.47
CA SER A 29 -13.63 20.68 0.28
C SER A 29 -12.68 21.49 -0.62
N LEU A 30 -12.14 20.85 -1.66
CA LEU A 30 -11.30 21.49 -2.67
C LEU A 30 -12.06 22.58 -3.44
N ILE A 31 -13.31 22.33 -3.84
CA ILE A 31 -14.16 23.32 -4.51
C ILE A 31 -14.44 24.52 -3.58
N PHE A 32 -14.81 24.27 -2.32
CA PHE A 32 -15.03 25.35 -1.33
C PHE A 32 -13.79 26.19 -1.10
N THR A 33 -12.63 25.55 -0.93
CA THR A 33 -11.34 26.23 -0.75
C THR A 33 -10.99 27.06 -1.99
N SER A 34 -11.30 26.55 -3.18
CA SER A 34 -11.11 27.27 -4.44
C SER A 34 -11.96 28.53 -4.50
N ILE A 35 -13.25 28.45 -4.15
CA ILE A 35 -14.15 29.61 -4.11
C ILE A 35 -13.63 30.67 -3.10
N LEU A 36 -13.24 30.24 -1.90
CA LEU A 36 -12.68 31.15 -0.88
C LEU A 36 -11.37 31.81 -1.34
N PHE A 37 -10.53 31.08 -2.08
CA PHE A 37 -9.32 31.64 -2.65
C PHE A 37 -9.62 32.71 -3.70
N PHE A 38 -10.56 32.45 -4.61
CA PHE A 38 -10.97 33.46 -5.60
C PHE A 38 -11.61 34.69 -4.96
N ASP A 39 -12.44 34.53 -3.92
CA ASP A 39 -12.97 35.68 -3.14
C ASP A 39 -11.81 36.50 -2.53
N ALA A 40 -10.86 35.84 -1.88
CA ALA A 40 -9.72 36.50 -1.26
C ALA A 40 -8.89 37.26 -2.30
N VAL A 41 -8.62 36.65 -3.46
CA VAL A 41 -7.88 37.27 -4.57
C VAL A 41 -8.64 38.49 -5.09
N GLN A 42 -9.93 38.37 -5.37
CA GLN A 42 -10.74 39.47 -5.87
C GLN A 42 -10.78 40.64 -4.88
N ARG A 43 -10.91 40.36 -3.58
CA ARG A 43 -10.85 41.36 -2.52
C ARG A 43 -9.48 42.04 -2.46
N MET A 44 -8.39 41.26 -2.53
CA MET A 44 -7.04 41.81 -2.53
C MET A 44 -6.78 42.69 -3.76
N LEU A 45 -7.18 42.26 -4.95
CA LEU A 45 -7.04 43.04 -6.18
C LEU A 45 -7.81 44.36 -6.11
N ARG A 46 -9.02 44.33 -5.54
CA ARG A 46 -9.81 45.55 -5.28
C ARG A 46 -9.06 46.50 -4.34
N VAL A 47 -8.55 46.02 -3.21
CA VAL A 47 -7.76 46.84 -2.26
C VAL A 47 -6.48 47.40 -2.91
N VAL A 48 -5.79 46.61 -3.74
CA VAL A 48 -4.61 47.09 -4.47
C VAL A 48 -4.97 48.19 -5.45
N LYS A 49 -6.07 48.05 -6.19
CA LYS A 49 -6.56 49.05 -7.15
C LYS A 49 -6.98 50.35 -6.46
N GLU A 50 -7.77 50.25 -5.37
CA GLU A 50 -8.14 51.40 -4.53
C GLU A 50 -6.89 52.16 -4.03
N GLY A 51 -5.82 51.43 -3.69
CA GLY A 51 -4.54 52.03 -3.32
C GLY A 51 -3.78 52.72 -4.44
N GLN A 52 -3.84 52.20 -5.66
CA GLN A 52 -3.19 52.82 -6.82
C GLN A 52 -3.89 54.12 -7.19
N THR A 53 -5.23 54.11 -7.28
CA THR A 53 -6.02 55.31 -7.56
C THR A 53 -5.84 56.39 -6.49
N ALA A 54 -5.87 56.02 -5.20
CA ALA A 54 -5.64 57.00 -4.12
C ALA A 54 -4.23 57.60 -4.13
N LYS A 55 -3.24 56.89 -4.70
CA LYS A 55 -1.87 57.39 -4.86
C LYS A 55 -1.74 58.33 -6.07
N GLU A 56 -2.47 58.06 -7.14
CA GLU A 56 -2.54 58.92 -8.34
C GLU A 56 -3.31 60.22 -8.07
N GLU A 57 -4.39 60.17 -7.28
CA GLU A 57 -5.22 61.33 -6.94
C GLU A 57 -4.65 62.18 -5.78
N HIS A 58 -3.45 61.87 -5.27
CA HIS A 58 -2.90 62.48 -4.04
C HIS A 58 -3.89 62.47 -2.85
N ALA A 59 -4.80 61.49 -2.83
CA ALA A 59 -5.87 61.37 -1.83
C ALA A 59 -5.34 60.91 -0.45
N PHE A 60 -4.09 60.48 -0.38
CA PHE A 60 -3.36 60.18 0.86
C PHE A 60 -2.78 61.45 1.53
N THR A 61 -3.61 62.46 1.74
CA THR A 61 -3.18 63.75 2.30
C THR A 61 -2.97 63.71 3.83
N ASP A 62 -3.41 62.64 4.49
CA ASP A 62 -3.31 62.44 5.95
C ASP A 62 -2.64 61.09 6.29
N VAL A 63 -1.66 61.10 7.21
CA VAL A 63 -0.93 59.92 7.73
C VAL A 63 -1.89 58.85 8.26
N ARG A 64 -3.06 59.25 8.80
CA ARG A 64 -4.08 58.32 9.26
C ARG A 64 -4.71 57.53 8.11
N SER A 65 -4.90 58.15 6.95
CA SER A 65 -5.47 57.49 5.76
C SER A 65 -4.50 56.47 5.17
N GLU A 66 -3.21 56.80 5.12
CA GLU A 66 -2.14 55.89 4.68
C GLU A 66 -2.03 54.66 5.58
N THR A 67 -2.03 54.88 6.91
CA THR A 67 -1.89 53.79 7.89
C THR A 67 -3.08 52.82 7.80
N ASN A 68 -4.31 53.34 7.64
CA ASN A 68 -5.51 52.51 7.48
C ASN A 68 -5.52 51.72 6.17
N PHE A 69 -5.00 52.30 5.09
CA PHE A 69 -4.85 51.61 3.82
C PHE A 69 -3.81 50.50 3.89
N ALA A 70 -2.63 50.80 4.45
CA ALA A 70 -1.56 49.82 4.64
C ALA A 70 -2.06 48.61 5.44
N ALA A 71 -2.78 48.83 6.55
CA ALA A 71 -3.38 47.76 7.33
C ALA A 71 -4.31 46.87 6.48
N ARG A 72 -5.27 47.46 5.74
CA ARG A 72 -6.20 46.72 4.86
C ARG A 72 -5.46 45.90 3.79
N LYS A 73 -4.40 46.46 3.20
CA LYS A 73 -3.53 45.77 2.25
C LYS A 73 -2.88 44.53 2.89
N PHE A 74 -2.25 44.66 4.06
CA PHE A 74 -1.65 43.54 4.78
C PHE A 74 -2.68 42.44 5.12
N TYR A 75 -3.87 42.82 5.60
CA TYR A 75 -4.95 41.86 5.88
C TYR A 75 -5.36 41.07 4.64
N SER A 76 -5.60 41.77 3.53
CA SER A 76 -6.00 41.12 2.28
C SER A 76 -4.90 40.20 1.71
N GLN A 77 -3.64 40.62 1.79
CA GLN A 77 -2.49 39.84 1.36
C GLN A 77 -2.34 38.54 2.16
N ARG A 78 -2.38 38.62 3.49
CA ARG A 78 -2.27 37.44 4.36
C ARG A 78 -3.38 36.43 4.08
N ASN A 79 -4.61 36.91 3.89
CA ASN A 79 -5.75 36.03 3.64
C ASN A 79 -5.64 35.32 2.28
N VAL A 80 -5.12 35.98 1.24
CA VAL A 80 -4.84 35.34 -0.06
C VAL A 80 -3.75 34.29 0.07
N TYR A 81 -2.65 34.59 0.77
CA TYR A 81 -1.57 33.61 0.95
C TYR A 81 -2.02 32.42 1.80
N LEU A 82 -2.78 32.65 2.87
CA LEU A 82 -3.30 31.57 3.72
C LEU A 82 -4.25 30.66 2.94
N THR A 83 -5.23 31.24 2.25
CA THR A 83 -6.20 30.46 1.44
C THR A 83 -5.52 29.80 0.24
N GLY A 84 -4.52 30.44 -0.38
CA GLY A 84 -3.73 29.85 -1.46
C GLY A 84 -2.88 28.67 -1.00
N PHE A 85 -2.28 28.75 0.19
CA PHE A 85 -1.55 27.61 0.75
C PHE A 85 -2.49 26.46 1.14
N THR A 86 -3.68 26.76 1.67
CA THR A 86 -4.72 25.73 1.92
C THR A 86 -5.16 25.05 0.63
N LEU A 87 -5.35 25.81 -0.46
CA LEU A 87 -5.67 25.26 -1.78
C LEU A 87 -4.56 24.31 -2.28
N PHE A 88 -3.31 24.75 -2.16
CA PHE A 88 -2.15 23.94 -2.56
C PHE A 88 -2.05 22.64 -1.75
N LEU A 89 -2.17 22.73 -0.42
CA LEU A 89 -2.22 21.57 0.47
C LEU A 89 -3.38 20.64 0.13
N SER A 90 -4.56 21.20 -0.17
CA SER A 90 -5.76 20.44 -0.57
C SER A 90 -5.51 19.61 -1.84
N LEU A 91 -4.86 20.19 -2.84
CA LEU A 91 -4.47 19.48 -4.07
C LEU A 91 -3.46 18.35 -3.79
N ILE A 92 -2.42 18.63 -3.00
CA ILE A 92 -1.45 17.62 -2.59
C ILE A 92 -2.15 16.49 -1.83
N LEU A 93 -3.02 16.83 -0.88
CA LEU A 93 -3.73 15.87 -0.04
C LEU A 93 -4.60 14.96 -0.90
N SER A 94 -5.30 15.53 -1.90
CA SER A 94 -6.07 14.74 -2.87
C SER A 94 -5.20 13.75 -3.65
N ARG A 95 -4.02 14.19 -4.12
CA ARG A 95 -3.08 13.32 -4.85
C ARG A 95 -2.47 12.24 -3.97
N VAL A 96 -2.00 12.61 -2.79
CA VAL A 96 -1.40 11.68 -1.81
C VAL A 96 -2.41 10.64 -1.36
N PHE A 97 -3.67 11.04 -1.12
CA PHE A 97 -4.73 10.09 -0.75
C PHE A 97 -4.97 9.04 -1.85
N GLY A 98 -4.99 9.43 -3.12
CA GLY A 98 -5.08 8.50 -4.25
C GLY A 98 -3.90 7.52 -4.29
N ILE A 99 -2.66 8.03 -4.19
CA ILE A 99 -1.45 7.19 -4.19
C ILE A 99 -1.45 6.20 -3.02
N ILE A 100 -1.89 6.63 -1.84
CA ILE A 100 -2.02 5.74 -0.67
C ILE A 100 -3.02 4.62 -0.95
N MET A 101 -4.15 4.92 -1.60
CA MET A 101 -5.14 3.91 -1.95
C MET A 101 -4.59 2.90 -2.97
N ASP A 102 -3.91 3.37 -4.01
CA ASP A 102 -3.27 2.51 -5.01
C ASP A 102 -2.22 1.60 -4.36
N LEU A 103 -1.45 2.14 -3.40
CA LEU A 103 -0.47 1.37 -2.63
C LEU A 103 -1.13 0.28 -1.77
N ILE A 104 -2.29 0.55 -1.17
CA ILE A 104 -3.02 -0.43 -0.37
C ILE A 104 -3.55 -1.56 -1.26
N GLN A 105 -4.16 -1.23 -2.40
CA GLN A 105 -4.66 -2.23 -3.35
C GLN A 105 -3.52 -3.11 -3.86
N SER A 106 -2.39 -2.50 -4.24
CA SER A 106 -1.19 -3.23 -4.68
C SER A 106 -0.62 -4.14 -3.58
N GLN A 107 -0.63 -3.71 -2.31
CA GLN A 107 -0.22 -4.56 -1.19
C GLN A 107 -1.19 -5.72 -0.93
N GLU A 108 -2.49 -5.50 -1.12
CA GLU A 108 -3.50 -6.54 -0.94
C GLU A 108 -3.41 -7.61 -2.03
N GLU A 109 -3.23 -7.21 -3.30
CA GLU A 109 -2.96 -8.11 -4.42
C GLU A 109 -1.68 -8.94 -4.20
N LEU A 110 -0.57 -8.31 -3.79
CA LEU A 110 0.66 -9.03 -3.46
C LEU A 110 0.48 -9.99 -2.26
N GLY A 111 -0.34 -9.62 -1.29
CA GLY A 111 -0.69 -10.47 -0.15
C GLY A 111 -1.48 -11.71 -0.59
N LEU A 112 -2.47 -11.53 -1.47
CA LEU A 112 -3.27 -12.61 -2.05
C LEU A 112 -2.39 -13.53 -2.92
N MET A 113 -1.58 -12.97 -3.83
CA MET A 113 -0.66 -13.75 -4.67
C MET A 113 0.35 -14.57 -3.85
N LYS A 114 0.90 -14.01 -2.76
CA LYS A 114 1.79 -14.76 -1.85
C LYS A 114 1.05 -15.85 -1.11
N LYS A 115 -0.18 -15.60 -0.68
CA LYS A 115 -1.00 -16.59 0.03
C LYS A 115 -1.43 -17.72 -0.90
N ASP A 116 -1.84 -17.43 -2.12
CA ASP A 116 -2.21 -18.44 -3.12
C ASP A 116 -0.98 -19.22 -3.63
N GLY A 117 0.15 -18.53 -3.83
CA GLY A 117 1.42 -19.14 -4.22
C GLY A 117 2.06 -20.02 -3.14
N GLN A 118 1.92 -19.68 -1.86
CA GLN A 118 2.41 -20.51 -0.75
C GLN A 118 1.40 -21.57 -0.28
N SER A 119 0.09 -21.32 -0.40
CA SER A 119 -0.92 -22.23 0.17
C SER A 119 -1.28 -23.41 -0.74
N SER A 120 -1.17 -23.28 -2.06
CA SER A 120 -1.60 -24.34 -2.97
C SER A 120 -0.44 -25.20 -3.47
N ALA A 121 0.59 -24.59 -4.05
CA ALA A 121 1.71 -25.33 -4.63
C ALA A 121 2.65 -25.89 -3.56
N ALA A 122 3.10 -25.07 -2.60
CA ALA A 122 4.11 -25.49 -1.63
C ALA A 122 3.59 -26.55 -0.63
N GLN A 123 2.31 -26.47 -0.22
CA GLN A 123 1.69 -27.49 0.63
C GLN A 123 1.46 -28.81 -0.11
N ASN A 124 1.04 -28.76 -1.39
CA ASN A 124 0.89 -29.97 -2.20
C ASN A 124 2.25 -30.62 -2.51
N PHE A 125 3.28 -29.84 -2.81
CA PHE A 125 4.63 -30.37 -2.99
C PHE A 125 5.19 -30.99 -1.72
N LYS A 126 4.97 -30.36 -0.55
CA LYS A 126 5.40 -30.94 0.73
C LYS A 126 4.72 -32.28 1.02
N LYS A 127 3.42 -32.38 0.80
CA LYS A 127 2.67 -33.65 0.94
C LYS A 127 3.15 -34.72 -0.04
N GLN A 128 3.45 -34.36 -1.28
CA GLN A 128 3.98 -35.30 -2.28
C GLN A 128 5.38 -35.81 -1.93
N ILE A 129 6.25 -34.94 -1.41
CA ILE A 129 7.58 -35.33 -0.93
C ILE A 129 7.46 -36.32 0.24
N GLU A 130 6.65 -36.01 1.25
CA GLU A 130 6.42 -36.90 2.40
C GLU A 130 5.76 -38.24 2.03
N ALA A 131 4.96 -38.28 0.95
CA ALA A 131 4.42 -39.53 0.42
C ALA A 131 5.48 -40.35 -0.32
N LYS A 132 6.30 -39.69 -1.15
CA LYS A 132 7.39 -40.32 -1.90
C LYS A 132 8.50 -40.86 -0.99
N ASP A 133 8.84 -40.15 0.08
CA ASP A 133 9.83 -40.64 1.05
C ASP A 133 9.37 -41.93 1.75
N ARG A 134 8.09 -42.01 2.11
CA ARG A 134 7.50 -43.24 2.67
C ARG A 134 7.51 -44.39 1.67
N GLU A 135 7.18 -44.11 0.41
CA GLU A 135 7.20 -45.10 -0.68
C GLU A 135 8.62 -45.63 -0.92
N ILE A 136 9.63 -44.74 -0.91
CA ILE A 136 11.05 -45.10 -1.00
C ILE A 136 11.50 -45.96 0.18
N GLU A 137 11.04 -45.64 1.40
CA GLU A 137 11.39 -46.43 2.59
C GLU A 137 10.80 -47.85 2.53
N ILE A 138 9.55 -47.98 2.09
CA ILE A 138 8.88 -49.27 1.88
C ILE A 138 9.60 -50.07 0.78
N LEU A 139 9.93 -49.43 -0.35
CA LEU A 139 10.66 -50.07 -1.45
C LEU A 139 12.06 -50.53 -1.02
N LYS A 140 12.77 -49.76 -0.19
CA LYS A 140 14.06 -50.17 0.39
C LYS A 140 13.91 -51.39 1.32
N LYS A 141 12.87 -51.40 2.16
CA LYS A 141 12.56 -52.55 3.04
C LYS A 141 12.20 -53.80 2.22
N GLN A 142 11.40 -53.67 1.18
CA GLN A 142 11.05 -54.78 0.29
C GLN A 142 12.27 -55.29 -0.49
N SER A 143 13.10 -54.40 -1.03
CA SER A 143 14.32 -54.78 -1.75
C SER A 143 15.31 -55.52 -0.84
N THR A 144 15.51 -55.05 0.39
CA THR A 144 16.39 -55.74 1.36
C THR A 144 15.82 -57.10 1.80
N GLN A 145 14.50 -57.22 2.01
CA GLN A 145 13.86 -58.51 2.26
C GLN A 145 13.99 -59.47 1.08
N ASN A 146 13.76 -58.99 -0.14
CA ASN A 146 13.86 -59.81 -1.35
C ASN A 146 15.30 -60.29 -1.60
N ASN A 147 16.30 -59.42 -1.41
CA ASN A 147 17.71 -59.81 -1.51
C ASN A 147 18.10 -60.86 -0.45
N LYS A 148 17.59 -60.73 0.79
CA LYS A 148 17.81 -61.75 1.83
C LYS A 148 17.19 -63.10 1.44
N ALA A 149 15.94 -63.10 1.00
CA ALA A 149 15.26 -64.31 0.53
C ALA A 149 16.00 -64.93 -0.67
N MET A 150 16.51 -64.11 -1.60
CA MET A 150 17.27 -64.60 -2.75
C MET A 150 18.60 -65.22 -2.34
N ASN A 151 19.33 -64.62 -1.40
CA ASN A 151 20.55 -65.21 -0.85
C ASN A 151 20.27 -66.52 -0.10
N GLU A 152 19.22 -66.58 0.72
CA GLU A 152 18.81 -67.81 1.41
C GLU A 152 18.44 -68.93 0.42
N LEU A 153 17.75 -68.62 -0.67
CA LEU A 153 17.45 -69.58 -1.73
C LEU A 153 18.70 -70.07 -2.45
N VAL A 154 19.67 -69.19 -2.71
CA VAL A 154 20.96 -69.56 -3.32
C VAL A 154 21.79 -70.42 -2.37
N ASP A 155 21.83 -70.11 -1.09
CA ASP A 155 22.55 -70.90 -0.07
C ASP A 155 21.91 -72.28 0.12
N ASN A 156 20.57 -72.37 0.09
CA ASN A 156 19.83 -73.63 0.10
C ASN A 156 20.03 -74.45 -1.19
N ALA A 157 20.12 -73.80 -2.35
CA ALA A 157 20.43 -74.46 -3.61
C ALA A 157 21.89 -74.98 -3.65
N ASN A 158 22.83 -74.21 -3.10
CA ASN A 158 24.24 -74.60 -3.01
C ASN A 158 24.46 -75.77 -2.03
N SER A 159 23.79 -75.75 -0.88
CA SER A 159 23.86 -76.86 0.09
C SER A 159 23.17 -78.14 -0.42
N SER A 160 22.02 -78.03 -1.09
CA SER A 160 21.34 -79.19 -1.71
C SER A 160 22.04 -79.74 -2.96
N SER A 161 22.77 -78.90 -3.72
CA SER A 161 23.63 -79.36 -4.82
C SER A 161 24.94 -79.99 -4.35
N GLY A 162 25.44 -79.63 -3.16
CA GLY A 162 26.61 -80.25 -2.53
C GLY A 162 26.38 -81.69 -2.08
N SER A 163 25.16 -82.03 -1.63
CA SER A 163 24.82 -83.38 -1.18
C SER A 163 24.49 -84.39 -2.30
N LYS A 164 24.41 -83.97 -3.56
CA LYS A 164 24.14 -84.86 -4.71
C LYS A 164 25.38 -85.34 -5.48
N LYS A 165 26.59 -84.97 -5.05
CA LYS A 165 27.87 -85.37 -5.70
C LYS A 165 28.70 -86.40 -4.94
N GLU A 166 28.10 -87.15 -4.00
CA GLU A 166 28.69 -88.38 -3.48
C GLU A 166 27.75 -89.55 -3.76
N LYS A 167 27.97 -90.21 -4.90
CA LYS A 167 27.80 -91.65 -5.11
C LYS A 167 28.37 -92.05 -6.47
#